data_AF-A0A4W3GST0-F1
#
_entry.id   AF-A0A4W3GST0-F1
#
_cell.length_a   1.000
_cell.length_b   1.000
_cell.length_c   1.000
_cell.angle_alpha   90.00
_cell.angle_beta   90.00
_cell.angle_gamma   90.00
#
_symmetry.space_group_name_H-M   'P 1'
#
loop_
_entity.id
_entity.type
_entity.pdbx_description
1 polymer ?
#
loop_
_entity_poly.entity_id
_entity_poly.type
_entity_poly.pdbx_seq_one_letter_code
_entity_poly.pdbx_strand_id
1 'polypeptide(L)'
;MDTVGYYTGNSYCLHNTGSMAAGLNFHQPASDQMQQTRTAKQPLSPHTLTVAERLAEILLEVRYGSQHQRQRRTRTAFTSPQLRALEKAFQKTHYPDGETRERLAATISLPE
;
A
#
# COMPACT_ATOMS: atom_id res chain seq x y z
N MET A 1 -35.00 -3.70 23.40
CA MET A 1 -33.70 -3.94 24.07
C MET A 1 -32.67 -3.86 22.97
N ASP A 2 -32.28 -2.64 22.67
CA ASP A 2 -31.50 -2.30 21.48
C ASP A 2 -30.09 -1.94 21.94
N THR A 3 -29.14 -2.83 21.69
CA THR A 3 -27.72 -2.56 21.95
C THR A 3 -27.01 -2.40 20.61
N VAL A 4 -27.03 -1.18 20.08
CA VAL A 4 -26.11 -0.71 19.03
C VAL A 4 -24.84 -0.21 19.71
N GLY A 5 -23.76 -0.99 19.64
CA GLY A 5 -22.44 -0.59 20.13
C GLY A 5 -21.68 0.18 19.05
N TYR A 6 -21.53 1.49 19.24
CA TYR A 6 -20.64 2.33 18.44
C TYR A 6 -19.23 2.29 19.03
N TYR A 7 -18.26 1.77 18.30
CA TYR A 7 -16.85 1.98 18.62
C TYR A 7 -16.42 3.36 18.13
N THR A 8 -16.52 4.34 19.04
CA THR A 8 -15.79 5.61 18.96
C THR A 8 -14.74 5.61 20.06
N GLY A 9 -13.47 5.76 19.67
CA GLY A 9 -12.35 5.82 20.60
C GLY A 9 -11.17 6.57 20.00
N ASN A 10 -11.21 7.90 20.14
CA ASN A 10 -10.07 8.82 20.08
C ASN A 10 -8.87 8.25 20.89
N SER A 11 -7.60 8.59 20.64
CA SER A 11 -7.06 9.91 21.02
C SER A 11 -5.59 10.06 20.57
N TYR A 12 -5.27 11.26 20.12
CA TYR A 12 -3.95 11.77 19.76
C TYR A 12 -3.02 11.82 20.97
N CYS A 13 -1.76 11.40 20.83
CA CYS A 13 -0.71 11.66 21.81
C CYS A 13 0.05 12.94 21.41
N LEU A 14 -0.33 14.09 21.98
CA LEU A 14 0.55 15.24 22.11
C LEU A 14 1.51 14.97 23.28
N HIS A 15 2.82 15.05 23.05
CA HIS A 15 3.71 15.53 24.10
C HIS A 15 4.65 16.59 23.51
N ASN A 16 4.47 17.77 24.06
CA ASN A 16 5.32 18.94 23.95
C ASN A 16 6.45 18.82 24.97
N THR A 17 7.60 19.42 24.64
CA THR A 17 8.47 20.26 25.47
C THR A 17 9.95 19.89 25.36
N GLY A 18 10.76 20.88 25.02
CA GLY A 18 12.22 20.77 25.05
C GLY A 18 12.93 21.88 24.27
N SER A 19 12.64 23.15 24.56
CA SER A 19 13.39 24.31 24.08
C SER A 19 14.45 24.68 25.12
N MET A 20 15.75 24.54 24.79
CA MET A 20 16.84 25.23 25.49
C MET A 20 17.90 25.64 24.45
N ALA A 21 17.87 26.91 24.04
CA ALA A 21 18.94 27.53 23.28
C ALA A 21 20.09 27.91 24.20
N ALA A 22 21.34 27.68 23.78
CA ALA A 22 22.49 28.51 24.17
C ALA A 22 23.71 28.14 23.31
N GLY A 23 24.40 29.15 22.78
CA GLY A 23 25.76 29.02 22.29
C GLY A 23 25.99 29.68 20.94
N LEU A 24 26.04 31.00 20.93
CA LEU A 24 26.73 31.75 19.88
C LEU A 24 28.19 31.26 19.82
N ASN A 25 28.61 30.74 18.66
CA ASN A 25 30.03 30.62 18.35
C ASN A 25 30.30 31.40 17.06
N PHE A 26 30.67 32.66 17.24
CA PHE A 26 31.23 33.49 16.18
C PHE A 26 32.63 32.96 15.87
N HIS A 27 32.77 32.27 14.74
CA HIS A 27 34.04 32.25 14.04
C HIS A 27 33.80 32.11 12.54
N GLN A 28 34.09 33.21 11.84
CA GLN A 28 34.16 33.27 10.40
C GLN A 28 35.63 33.46 10.02
N PRO A 29 36.21 32.51 9.27
CA PRO A 29 37.36 32.82 8.45
C PRO A 29 37.05 32.54 6.97
N ALA A 30 37.41 33.53 6.18
CA ALA A 30 37.91 33.44 4.82
C ALA A 30 37.04 32.73 3.77
N SER A 31 36.54 33.58 2.86
CA SER A 31 36.43 33.32 1.44
C SER A 31 37.59 32.48 0.90
N ASP A 32 37.30 31.29 0.40
CA ASP A 32 37.90 30.87 -0.87
C ASP A 32 37.15 29.73 -1.55
N GLN A 33 37.02 29.89 -2.86
CA GLN A 33 36.70 28.90 -3.88
C GLN A 33 35.28 28.33 -3.93
N MET A 34 34.52 28.97 -4.81
CA MET A 34 33.60 28.32 -5.74
C MET A 34 34.30 27.13 -6.44
N GLN A 35 34.31 25.96 -5.80
CA GLN A 35 34.66 24.71 -6.47
C GLN A 35 33.42 24.10 -7.10
N GLN A 36 33.28 24.47 -8.36
CA GLN A 36 32.54 23.79 -9.40
C GLN A 36 32.81 22.27 -9.38
N THR A 37 32.09 21.51 -8.55
CA THR A 37 31.92 20.07 -8.82
C THR A 37 30.88 19.96 -9.93
N ARG A 38 31.40 20.03 -11.16
CA ARG A 38 30.79 19.40 -12.31
C ARG A 38 30.37 17.98 -11.89
N THR A 39 29.12 17.76 -11.52
CA THR A 39 28.60 16.41 -11.42
C THR A 39 28.40 15.95 -12.85
N ALA A 40 29.48 15.38 -13.37
CA ALA A 40 29.51 14.69 -14.63
C ALA A 40 28.30 13.74 -14.66
N LYS A 41 27.54 13.83 -15.76
CA LYS A 41 26.60 12.79 -16.18
C LYS A 41 27.42 11.53 -16.48
N GLN A 42 27.93 10.86 -15.45
CA GLN A 42 28.42 9.50 -15.59
C GLN A 42 27.20 8.63 -15.88
N PRO A 43 27.23 7.79 -16.92
CA PRO A 43 26.15 6.85 -17.14
C PRO A 43 26.17 5.89 -15.95
N LEU A 44 25.20 6.03 -15.04
CA LEU A 44 25.07 5.13 -13.91
C LEU A 44 24.87 3.72 -14.46
N SER A 45 25.86 2.87 -14.21
CA SER A 45 25.71 1.42 -14.20
C SER A 45 24.42 1.08 -13.44
N PRO A 46 23.61 0.13 -13.93
CA PRO A 46 22.27 -0.18 -13.38
C PRO A 46 22.27 -0.69 -11.94
N HIS A 47 23.41 -0.74 -11.24
CA HIS A 47 23.59 -1.46 -9.99
C HIS A 47 24.10 -0.65 -8.80
N THR A 48 24.48 0.63 -8.96
CA THR A 48 24.97 1.45 -7.82
C THR A 48 24.00 2.56 -7.45
N LEU A 49 22.78 2.18 -7.05
CA LEU A 49 21.84 3.11 -6.44
C LEU A 49 22.33 3.50 -5.04
N THR A 50 22.51 4.79 -4.83
CA THR A 50 22.75 5.40 -3.52
C THR A 50 21.57 5.12 -2.57
N VAL A 51 21.80 5.24 -1.27
CA VAL A 51 20.75 5.04 -0.26
C VAL A 51 19.55 5.95 -0.52
N ALA A 52 19.78 7.19 -0.94
CA ALA A 52 18.72 8.15 -1.27
C ALA A 52 17.89 7.69 -2.49
N GLU A 53 18.52 7.13 -3.52
CA GLU A 53 17.83 6.62 -4.71
C GLU A 53 17.00 5.37 -4.38
N ARG A 54 17.54 4.45 -3.57
CA ARG A 54 16.79 3.27 -3.09
C ARG A 54 15.59 3.68 -2.22
N LEU A 55 15.75 4.68 -1.37
CA LEU A 55 14.64 5.22 -0.57
C LEU A 55 13.60 5.91 -1.46
N ALA A 56 14.01 6.60 -2.53
CA ALA A 56 13.09 7.21 -3.48
C ALA A 56 12.24 6.16 -4.22
N GLU A 57 12.83 5.04 -4.64
CA GLU A 57 12.10 3.91 -5.22
C GLU A 57 11.07 3.33 -4.25
N ILE A 58 11.47 3.08 -3.00
CA ILE A 58 10.58 2.59 -1.94
C ILE A 58 9.45 3.57 -1.65
N LEU A 59 9.74 4.88 -1.55
CA LEU A 59 8.74 5.90 -1.29
C LEU A 59 7.78 6.10 -2.47
N LEU A 60 8.27 5.98 -3.70
CA LEU A 60 7.43 6.01 -4.91
C LEU A 60 6.56 4.76 -4.98
N GLU A 61 7.07 3.59 -4.63
CA GLU A 61 6.31 2.35 -4.53
C GLU A 61 5.23 2.42 -3.44
N VAL A 62 5.53 3.02 -2.29
CA VAL A 62 4.56 3.25 -1.21
C VAL A 62 3.51 4.30 -1.59
N ARG A 63 3.89 5.36 -2.32
CA ARG A 63 2.99 6.47 -2.67
C ARG A 63 2.13 6.22 -3.90
N TYR A 64 2.67 5.56 -4.91
CA TYR A 64 1.96 5.28 -6.15
C TYR A 64 1.37 3.88 -6.19
N GLY A 65 1.78 3.00 -5.26
CA GLY A 65 1.56 1.57 -5.39
C GLY A 65 2.24 1.12 -6.67
N SER A 66 3.24 0.25 -6.59
CA SER A 66 3.47 -0.62 -7.74
C SER A 66 2.08 -1.12 -8.14
N GLN A 67 1.62 -0.93 -9.38
CA GLN A 67 0.34 -1.52 -9.84
C GLN A 67 0.38 -3.08 -9.73
N HIS A 68 1.52 -3.61 -9.26
CA HIS A 68 1.84 -4.97 -8.85
C HIS A 68 1.82 -5.25 -7.33
N GLN A 69 1.69 -4.25 -6.44
CA GLN A 69 1.35 -4.44 -5.02
C GLN A 69 -0.13 -4.81 -4.93
N ARG A 70 -0.42 -6.06 -5.33
CA ARG A 70 -1.72 -6.75 -5.32
C ARG A 70 -2.88 -5.85 -4.90
N GLN A 71 -3.38 -5.06 -5.86
CA GLN A 71 -4.65 -4.35 -5.71
C GLN A 71 -5.65 -5.35 -5.14
N ARG A 72 -6.19 -5.04 -3.96
CA ARG A 72 -7.15 -5.94 -3.31
C ARG A 72 -8.28 -6.19 -4.29
N ARG A 73 -8.56 -7.47 -4.61
CA ARG A 73 -9.70 -7.84 -5.46
C ARG A 73 -10.95 -7.22 -4.86
N THR A 74 -11.75 -6.56 -5.69
CA THR A 74 -13.05 -6.05 -5.27
C THR A 74 -13.91 -7.22 -4.79
N ARG A 75 -14.73 -6.98 -3.76
CA ARG A 75 -15.63 -8.02 -3.26
C ARG A 75 -16.64 -8.34 -4.36
N THR A 76 -16.75 -9.61 -4.74
CA THR A 76 -17.77 -10.07 -5.67
C THR A 76 -19.16 -9.82 -5.08
N ALA A 77 -20.03 -9.15 -5.85
CA ALA A 77 -21.43 -8.97 -5.53
C ALA A 77 -22.25 -9.86 -6.47
N PHE A 78 -22.99 -10.80 -5.91
CA PHE A 78 -23.85 -11.71 -6.67
C PHE A 78 -25.19 -11.07 -6.96
N THR A 79 -25.69 -11.27 -8.17
CA THR A 79 -27.07 -10.97 -8.53
C THR A 79 -28.02 -12.01 -7.94
N SER A 80 -29.31 -11.67 -7.75
CA SER A 80 -30.31 -12.61 -7.26
C SER A 80 -30.38 -13.95 -8.00
N PRO A 81 -30.34 -14.04 -9.35
CA PRO A 81 -30.30 -15.33 -10.03
C PRO A 81 -29.05 -16.15 -9.73
N GLN A 82 -27.89 -15.50 -9.56
CA GLN A 82 -26.65 -16.21 -9.21
C GLN A 82 -26.71 -16.81 -7.80
N LEU A 83 -27.26 -16.07 -6.82
CA LEU A 83 -27.48 -16.59 -5.46
C LEU A 83 -28.39 -17.83 -5.45
N ARG A 84 -29.52 -17.80 -6.18
CA ARG A 84 -30.42 -18.96 -6.27
C ARG A 84 -29.73 -20.19 -6.85
N ALA A 85 -28.87 -20.01 -7.85
CA ALA A 85 -28.11 -21.11 -8.44
C ALA A 85 -27.07 -21.67 -7.46
N LEU A 86 -26.37 -20.80 -6.71
CA LEU A 86 -25.43 -21.19 -5.65
C LEU A 86 -26.14 -21.96 -4.53
N GLU A 87 -27.30 -21.49 -4.06
CA GLU A 87 -28.12 -22.16 -3.04
C GLU A 87 -28.61 -23.53 -3.53
N LYS A 88 -29.08 -23.62 -4.77
CA LYS A 88 -29.50 -24.90 -5.38
C LYS A 88 -28.33 -25.89 -5.50
N ALA A 89 -27.13 -25.41 -5.80
CA ALA A 89 -25.94 -26.26 -5.83
C ALA A 89 -25.58 -26.74 -4.41
N PHE A 90 -25.61 -25.84 -3.42
CA PHE A 90 -25.32 -26.14 -2.02
C PHE A 90 -26.28 -27.19 -1.44
N GLN A 91 -27.56 -27.12 -1.79
CA GLN A 91 -28.56 -28.14 -1.38
C GLN A 91 -28.24 -29.55 -1.89
N LYS A 92 -27.55 -29.68 -3.03
CA LYS A 92 -27.14 -30.99 -3.56
C LYS A 92 -25.90 -31.51 -2.84
N THR A 93 -24.92 -30.63 -2.64
CA THR A 93 -23.70 -30.94 -1.89
C THR A 93 -23.10 -29.65 -1.33
N HIS A 94 -22.75 -29.69 -0.04
CA HIS A 94 -22.06 -28.59 0.62
C HIS A 94 -20.59 -28.47 0.18
N TYR A 95 -20.01 -29.55 -0.35
CA TYR A 95 -18.61 -29.63 -0.75
C TYR A 95 -18.50 -30.21 -2.17
N PRO A 96 -18.76 -29.39 -3.20
CA PRO A 96 -18.58 -29.81 -4.59
C PRO A 96 -17.10 -29.98 -4.94
N ASP A 97 -16.81 -30.94 -5.82
CA ASP A 97 -15.49 -31.16 -6.42
C ASP A 97 -15.07 -30.02 -7.36
N GLY A 98 -13.84 -30.09 -7.89
CA GLY A 98 -13.29 -29.08 -8.81
C GLY A 98 -14.14 -28.89 -10.06
N GLU A 99 -14.45 -29.98 -10.76
CA GLU A 99 -15.24 -29.96 -12.00
C GLU A 99 -16.64 -29.35 -11.79
N THR A 100 -17.29 -29.70 -10.68
CA THR A 100 -18.62 -29.20 -10.34
C THR A 100 -18.58 -27.70 -10.04
N ARG A 101 -17.53 -27.21 -9.35
CA ARG A 101 -17.35 -25.77 -9.11
C ARG A 101 -17.08 -25.01 -10.40
N GLU A 102 -16.25 -25.54 -11.29
CA GLU A 102 -15.95 -24.94 -12.60
C GLU A 102 -17.21 -24.84 -13.46
N ARG A 103 -17.98 -25.94 -13.58
CA ARG A 103 -19.25 -25.94 -14.33
C ARG A 103 -20.24 -24.94 -13.74
N LEU A 104 -20.32 -24.85 -12.42
CA LEU A 104 -21.17 -23.87 -11.75
C LEU A 104 -20.73 -22.45 -12.09
N ALA A 105 -19.46 -22.11 -11.91
CA ALA A 105 -18.89 -20.80 -12.23
C ALA A 105 -19.16 -20.39 -13.68
N ALA A 106 -19.00 -21.31 -14.63
CA ALA A 106 -19.34 -21.09 -16.04
C ALA A 106 -20.83 -20.81 -16.24
N THR A 107 -21.71 -21.57 -15.57
CA THR A 107 -23.17 -21.42 -15.67
C THR A 107 -23.65 -20.06 -15.14
N ILE A 108 -23.02 -19.55 -14.07
CA ILE A 108 -23.40 -18.28 -13.44
C ILE A 108 -22.50 -17.10 -13.83
N SER A 109 -21.61 -17.30 -14.82
CA SER A 109 -20.68 -16.30 -15.37
C SER A 109 -19.87 -15.56 -14.29
N LEU A 110 -19.28 -16.32 -13.36
CA LEU A 110 -18.35 -15.76 -12.38
C LEU A 110 -16.90 -15.85 -12.87
N PRO A 111 -16.06 -14.84 -12.54
CA PRO A 111 -14.62 -14.96 -12.74
C PRO A 111 -14.03 -16.04 -11.82
N GLU A 112 -13.04 -16.77 -12.31
CA GLU A 112 -12.26 -17.78 -11.57
C GLU A 112 -11.36 -17.17 -10.47
#